data_AF-X1L290-F1
#
_entry.id   AF-X1L290-F1
#
_cell.length_a   1.000
_cell.length_b   1.000
_cell.length_c   1.000
_cell.angle_alpha   90.00
_cell.angle_beta   90.00
_cell.angle_gamma   90.00
#
_symmetry.space_group_name_H-M   'P 1'
#
loop_
_entity.id
_entity.type
_entity.pdbx_description
1 polymer ?
#
loop_
_entity_poly.entity_id
_entity_poly.type
_entity_poly.pdbx_seq_one_letter_code
_entity_poly.pdbx_strand_id
1 'polypeptide(L)' 'MKIALVSPYDFAYPGGVTLHISYLERYFTRMGHEVKVIAPASKAISSF' A
#
# COMPACT_ATOMS: atom_id res chain seq x y z
N MET A 1 -16.29 2.81 -0.39
CA MET A 1 -16.00 2.58 -1.83
C MET A 1 -14.96 1.48 -1.95
N LYS A 2 -14.81 0.86 -3.14
CA LYS A 2 -13.70 -0.08 -3.42
C LYS A 2 -12.58 0.67 -4.12
N ILE A 3 -11.37 0.67 -3.54
CA ILE A 3 -10.21 1.45 -4.00
C ILE A 3 -9.04 0.49 -4.23
N ALA A 4 -8.38 0.58 -5.38
CA ALA A 4 -7.14 -0.12 -5.68
C ALA A 4 -6.00 0.89 -5.84
N LEU A 5 -4.97 0.79 -5.00
CA LEU A 5 -3.73 1.56 -5.13
C LEU A 5 -2.69 0.69 -5.83
N VAL A 6 -2.15 1.16 -6.95
CA VAL A 6 -1.14 0.43 -7.73
C VAL A 6 0.17 1.19 -7.68
N SER A 7 1.25 0.50 -7.32
CA SER A 7 2.60 1.08 -7.30
C SER A 7 3.53 0.31 -8.22
N PRO A 8 4.40 1.00 -8.98
CA PRO A 8 5.47 0.35 -9.72
C PRO A 8 6.68 -0.02 -8.85
N TYR A 9 6.72 0.41 -7.59
CA TYR A 9 7.88 0.22 -6.71
C TYR A 9 7.77 -1.04 -5.87
N ASP A 10 8.94 -1.62 -5.57
CA ASP A 10 9.06 -2.79 -4.72
C ASP A 10 8.76 -2.46 -3.25
N PHE A 11 7.67 -3.01 -2.72
CA PHE A 11 7.23 -2.80 -1.34
C PHE A 11 8.10 -3.52 -0.30
N ALA A 12 8.98 -4.44 -0.72
CA ALA A 12 9.95 -5.05 0.18
C ALA A 12 11.08 -4.06 0.60
N TYR A 13 11.16 -2.89 -0.04
CA TYR A 13 12.13 -1.84 0.29
C TYR A 13 11.46 -0.58 0.82
N PRO A 14 11.95 0.00 1.94
CA PRO A 14 11.41 1.24 2.46
C PRO A 14 11.74 2.41 1.52
N GLY A 15 10.75 3.25 1.25
CA GLY A 15 10.91 4.44 0.41
C GLY A 15 9.75 5.40 0.61
N GLY A 16 9.90 6.63 0.10
CA GLY A 16 8.87 7.67 0.25
C GLY A 16 7.52 7.27 -0.34
N VAL A 17 7.54 6.59 -1.50
CA VAL A 17 6.30 6.16 -2.18
C VAL A 17 5.62 4.99 -1.48
N THR A 18 6.38 3.99 -1.03
CA THR A 18 5.82 2.84 -0.30
C THR A 18 5.19 3.32 1.02
N LEU A 19 5.88 4.20 1.75
CA LEU A 19 5.36 4.83 2.97
C LEU A 19 4.12 5.70 2.70
N HIS A 20 4.13 6.51 1.64
CA HIS A 20 2.99 7.33 1.24
C HIS A 20 1.75 6.47 0.97
N ILE A 21 1.92 5.38 0.21
CA ILE A 21 0.81 4.46 -0.12
C ILE A 21 0.29 3.75 1.12
N SER A 22 1.15 3.27 2.03
CA SER A 22 0.73 2.66 3.29
C SER A 22 -0.09 3.63 4.15
N TYR A 23 0.30 4.90 4.25
CA TYR A 23 -0.51 5.88 4.96
C TYR A 23 -1.84 6.16 4.26
N LEU A 24 -1.81 6.34 2.94
CA LEU A 24 -3.01 6.63 2.14
C LEU A 24 -4.04 5.51 2.24
N GLU A 25 -3.61 4.25 2.11
CA GLU A 25 -4.42 3.06 2.35
C GLU A 25 -5.07 3.14 3.73
N ARG A 26 -4.27 3.36 4.78
CA ARG A 26 -4.75 3.41 6.17
C ARG A 26 -5.80 4.50 6.39
N TYR A 27 -5.62 5.68 5.80
CA TYR A 27 -6.58 6.77 5.92
C TYR A 27 -7.89 6.45 5.19
N PHE A 28 -7.84 5.92 3.97
CA PHE A 28 -9.05 5.52 3.25
C PHE A 28 -9.79 4.37 3.95
N THR A 29 -9.06 3.40 4.48
CA THR A 29 -9.65 2.31 5.27
C THR A 29 -10.35 2.86 6.52
N ARG A 30 -9.74 3.83 7.23
CA ARG A 30 -10.38 4.53 8.36
C ARG A 30 -11.63 5.33 7.98
N MET A 31 -11.72 5.79 6.74
CA MET A 31 -12.91 6.45 6.20
C MET A 31 -14.02 5.47 5.79
N GLY A 32 -13.86 4.16 6.03
CA GLY A 32 -14.84 3.14 5.70
C GLY A 32 -14.77 2.68 4.24
N HIS A 33 -13.61 2.81 3.60
CA HIS A 33 -13.38 2.27 2.25
C HIS A 33 -12.71 0.90 2.31
N GLU A 34 -13.01 0.05 1.33
CA GLU A 34 -12.30 -1.21 1.11
C GLU A 34 -11.12 -0.90 0.18
N VAL A 35 -9.90 -1.01 0.69
CA VAL A 35 -8.68 -0.66 -0.05
C VAL A 35 -7.82 -1.90 -0.29
N LYS A 36 -7.25 -2.01 -1.48
CA LYS A 36 -6.24 -3.03 -1.81
C LYS A 36 -5.03 -2.36 -2.44
N VAL A 37 -3.84 -2.80 -2.06
CA VAL A 37 -2.58 -2.35 -2.66
C VAL A 37 -2.01 -3.47 -3.54
N ILE A 38 -1.64 -3.12 -4.76
CA ILE A 38 -1.00 -4.01 -5.72
C ILE A 38 0.36 -3.40 -6.07
N ALA A 39 1.42 -4.11 -5.71
CA ALA A 39 2.78 -3.68 -5.99
C ALA A 39 3.73 -4.88 -6.09
N PRO A 40 4.86 -4.74 -6.78
CA PRO A 40 5.95 -5.69 -6.69
C PRO A 40 6.43 -5.88 -5.25
N ALA A 41 6.84 -7.10 -4.91
CA ALA A 41 7.48 -7.43 -3.65
C ALA A 41 8.61 -8.43 -3.94
N SER A 42 9.88 -8.01 -3.87
CA SER A 42 11.01 -8.92 -4.08
C SER A 42 11.22 -9.92 -2.94
N LYS A 43 10.59 -9.69 -1.78
CA LYS A 43 10.64 -10.54 -0.60
C LYS A 43 9.27 -10.59 0.07
N ALA A 44 9.04 -11.60 0.89
CA ALA A 44 7.85 -11.67 1.73
C ALA A 44 7.83 -10.48 2.70
N ILE A 45 6.71 -9.76 2.71
CA ILE A 45 6.50 -8.60 3.59
C ILE A 45 5.72 -9.10 4.81
N SER A 46 6.31 -8.98 6.00
CA SER A 46 5.69 -9.42 7.26
C SER A 46 4.85 -8.33 7.94
N SER A 47 5.08 -7.07 7.59
CA SER A 47 4.35 -5.91 8.12
C SER A 47 4.12 -4.92 7.00
N PHE A 48 2.87 -4.46 6.89
CA PHE A 48 2.41 -3.47 5.94
C PHE A 48 2.06 -2.17 6.65
#